data_AF-A0A1Z2KYF5-F1
#
_entry.id   AF-A0A1Z2KYF5-F1
#
_cell.length_a   1.000
_cell.length_b   1.000
_cell.length_c   1.000
_cell.angle_alpha   90.00
_cell.angle_beta   90.00
_cell.angle_gamma   90.00
#
_symmetry.space_group_name_H-M   'P 1'
#
loop_
_entity.id
_entity.type
_entity.pdbx_description
1 polymer ?
#
loop_
_entity_poly.entity_id
_entity_poly.type
_entity_poly.pdbx_seq_one_letter_code
_entity_poly.pdbx_strand_id
1 'polypeptide(L)'
;MDAREVVQLDYPESASLTVKRGRLGFYRLPDDGYSEEELREGVEVIGVGEKISIAAGEKLLLTAAQPQTEYISDGAVEPQQRTIPADYPIVSAMQKYVAEKGYYFGYEDRYAKVYERGAISWEALSENASLREILAQHPEIFEGDILDLGTGEGRDSLFLLRSRIGRSVTSFDVSHSALENARGRAREEGLPTDGFIEKDIIFLRDVAAESFDLALNMGALHMLDRAEDRARHIARVFDVLRPGGHFVVDHCASEWGRGFHTIKNYDDIAADLVPGRTITRYVEIDGERKSIDLEVLHYSERSPESLLSELTAAGFEEFARLDTDTEAFGNSTLQVVRKPRKDAR
;
A
#
# COMPACT_ATOMS: atom_id res chain seq x y z
N MET A 1 -22.28 3.28 5.28
CA MET A 1 -22.37 2.77 6.67
C MET A 1 -21.86 3.83 7.64
N ASP A 2 -22.41 3.89 8.85
CA ASP A 2 -21.80 4.65 9.95
C ASP A 2 -20.54 3.90 10.43
N ALA A 3 -19.47 4.63 10.75
CA ALA A 3 -18.21 4.06 11.26
C ALA A 3 -18.36 3.37 12.62
N ARG A 4 -19.49 3.58 13.31
CA ARG A 4 -19.76 3.02 14.63
C ARG A 4 -20.62 1.76 14.62
N GLU A 5 -21.11 1.34 13.46
CA GLU A 5 -22.01 0.19 13.36
C GLU A 5 -21.27 -1.05 12.84
N VAL A 6 -21.50 -2.18 13.51
CA VAL A 6 -21.18 -3.50 12.97
C VAL A 6 -22.45 -4.14 12.46
N VAL A 7 -22.44 -4.58 11.21
CA VAL A 7 -23.53 -5.36 10.61
C VAL A 7 -23.04 -6.77 10.32
N GLN A 8 -23.91 -7.75 10.53
CA GLN A 8 -23.70 -9.09 10.02
C GLN A 8 -24.46 -9.25 8.70
N LEU A 9 -23.79 -9.82 7.70
CA LEU A 9 -24.35 -10.22 6.42
C LEU A 9 -24.26 -11.75 6.30
N ASP A 10 -25.41 -12.39 6.09
CA ASP A 10 -25.50 -13.83 5.83
C ASP A 10 -25.76 -14.06 4.34
N TYR A 11 -24.81 -14.69 3.65
CA TYR A 11 -24.83 -14.92 2.21
C TYR A 11 -25.34 -16.33 1.88
N PRO A 12 -26.57 -16.51 1.36
CA PRO A 12 -27.09 -17.84 1.02
C PRO A 12 -26.44 -18.42 -0.24
N GLU A 13 -25.94 -17.57 -1.13
CA GLU A 13 -25.24 -17.93 -2.37
C GLU A 13 -23.89 -17.22 -2.47
N SER A 14 -23.05 -17.67 -3.39
CA SER A 14 -21.77 -16.99 -3.63
C SER A 14 -21.99 -15.58 -4.15
N ALA A 15 -21.17 -14.66 -3.65
CA ALA A 15 -21.24 -13.26 -3.98
C ALA A 15 -19.84 -12.65 -3.98
N SER A 16 -19.79 -11.35 -4.23
CA SER A 16 -18.60 -10.58 -3.99
C SER A 16 -18.93 -9.20 -3.44
N LEU A 17 -18.05 -8.65 -2.64
CA LEU A 17 -18.21 -7.31 -2.08
C LEU A 17 -17.08 -6.43 -2.60
N THR A 18 -17.44 -5.25 -3.11
CA THR A 18 -16.49 -4.25 -3.62
C THR A 18 -16.72 -2.92 -2.92
N VAL A 19 -15.67 -2.30 -2.38
CA VAL A 19 -15.77 -0.97 -1.79
C VAL A 19 -15.80 0.09 -2.90
N LYS A 20 -16.76 1.00 -2.82
CA LYS A 20 -16.92 2.12 -3.76
C LYS A 20 -16.45 3.45 -3.18
N ARG A 21 -16.47 3.56 -1.86
CA ARG A 21 -16.03 4.75 -1.14
C ARG A 21 -15.57 4.38 0.26
N GLY A 22 -14.54 5.04 0.76
CA GLY A 22 -14.05 4.87 2.13
C GLY A 22 -13.36 3.51 2.32
N ARG A 23 -13.51 2.94 3.52
CA ARG A 23 -12.73 1.80 3.97
C ARG A 23 -13.62 0.84 4.76
N LEU A 24 -13.57 -0.44 4.43
CA LEU A 24 -14.41 -1.45 5.05
C LEU A 24 -13.55 -2.46 5.80
N GLY A 25 -13.79 -2.57 7.09
CA GLY A 25 -13.29 -3.67 7.90
C GLY A 25 -14.26 -4.84 7.87
N PHE A 26 -13.74 -6.06 7.74
CA PHE A 26 -14.58 -7.25 7.74
C PHE A 26 -13.95 -8.42 8.49
N TYR A 27 -14.80 -9.33 8.94
CA TYR A 27 -14.42 -10.60 9.55
C TYR A 27 -15.32 -11.72 9.03
N ARG A 28 -14.74 -12.84 8.62
CA ARG A 28 -15.48 -14.05 8.23
C ARG A 28 -15.88 -14.80 9.50
N LEU A 29 -17.17 -14.79 9.82
CA LEU A 29 -17.70 -15.35 11.06
C LEU A 29 -17.85 -16.88 10.92
N PRO A 30 -17.07 -17.69 11.67
CA PRO A 30 -17.21 -19.15 11.68
C PRO A 30 -18.53 -19.61 12.31
N ASP A 31 -19.02 -20.77 11.89
CA ASP A 31 -20.27 -21.35 12.38
C ASP A 31 -20.19 -21.82 13.84
N ASP A 32 -19.02 -22.31 14.26
CA ASP A 32 -18.79 -22.88 15.60
C ASP A 32 -18.41 -21.83 16.66
N GLY A 33 -18.56 -20.54 16.33
CA GLY A 33 -18.12 -19.43 17.17
C GLY A 33 -16.64 -19.08 16.99
N TYR A 34 -16.18 -18.04 17.67
CA TYR A 34 -14.82 -17.49 17.54
C TYR A 34 -14.23 -17.18 18.92
N SER A 35 -12.90 -17.24 19.02
CA SER A 35 -12.10 -16.69 20.12
C SER A 35 -11.68 -15.24 19.81
N GLU A 36 -11.29 -14.49 20.84
CA GLU A 36 -10.77 -13.13 20.67
C GLU A 36 -9.52 -13.11 19.78
N GLU A 37 -8.67 -14.13 19.87
CA GLU A 37 -7.49 -14.28 19.02
C GLU A 37 -7.84 -14.53 17.56
N GLU A 38 -8.80 -15.42 17.27
CA GLU A 38 -9.28 -15.65 15.90
C GLU A 38 -9.92 -14.41 15.31
N LEU A 39 -10.66 -13.63 16.10
CA LEU A 39 -11.21 -12.34 15.67
C LEU A 39 -10.07 -11.36 15.35
N ARG A 40 -9.11 -11.20 16.27
CA ARG A 40 -7.95 -10.31 16.09
C ARG A 40 -7.17 -10.65 14.84
N GLU A 41 -6.90 -11.93 14.59
CA GLU A 41 -6.15 -12.39 13.42
C GLU A 41 -6.97 -12.32 12.13
N GLY A 42 -8.26 -12.66 12.17
CA GLY A 42 -9.09 -12.75 10.97
C GLY A 42 -9.72 -11.45 10.49
N VAL A 43 -9.69 -10.37 11.29
CA VAL A 43 -10.14 -9.05 10.81
C VAL A 43 -9.23 -8.57 9.69
N GLU A 44 -9.83 -8.15 8.59
CA GLU A 44 -9.15 -7.57 7.43
C GLU A 44 -9.77 -6.19 7.11
N VAL A 45 -9.01 -5.34 6.42
CA VAL A 45 -9.49 -4.03 5.95
C VAL A 45 -9.27 -3.96 4.45
N ILE A 46 -10.25 -3.41 3.72
CA ILE A 46 -10.18 -3.18 2.28
C ILE A 46 -10.55 -1.74 1.93
N GLY A 47 -9.85 -1.18 0.94
CA GLY A 47 -10.03 0.18 0.40
C GLY A 47 -10.91 0.23 -0.85
N VAL A 48 -11.06 1.40 -1.47
CA VAL A 48 -11.90 1.56 -2.67
C VAL A 48 -11.32 0.72 -3.82
N GLY A 49 -12.21 0.15 -4.63
CA GLY A 49 -11.82 -0.70 -5.77
C GLY A 49 -11.40 -2.12 -5.40
N GLU A 50 -11.06 -2.39 -4.13
CA GLU A 50 -10.82 -3.75 -3.68
C GLU A 50 -12.11 -4.58 -3.61
N LYS A 51 -11.97 -5.84 -3.97
CA LYS A 51 -13.03 -6.84 -4.04
C LYS A 51 -12.67 -8.02 -3.16
N ILE A 52 -13.67 -8.56 -2.46
CA ILE A 52 -13.57 -9.86 -1.78
C ILE A 52 -14.58 -10.83 -2.38
N SER A 53 -14.16 -12.08 -2.57
CA SER A 53 -15.03 -13.18 -2.92
C SER A 53 -15.64 -13.80 -1.67
N ILE A 54 -16.92 -14.18 -1.74
CA ILE A 54 -17.72 -14.68 -0.63
C ILE A 54 -18.35 -16.00 -1.07
N ALA A 55 -18.08 -17.08 -0.35
CA ALA A 55 -18.65 -18.39 -0.69
C ALA A 55 -20.11 -18.51 -0.23
N ALA A 56 -20.85 -19.44 -0.82
CA ALA A 56 -22.23 -19.71 -0.42
C ALA A 56 -22.28 -20.23 1.02
N GLY A 57 -23.16 -19.65 1.84
CA GLY A 57 -23.29 -19.95 3.27
C GLY A 57 -22.39 -19.11 4.19
N GLU A 58 -21.47 -18.29 3.65
CA GLU A 58 -20.59 -17.46 4.48
C GLU A 58 -21.35 -16.36 5.21
N LYS A 59 -20.83 -16.02 6.40
CA LYS A 59 -21.31 -14.93 7.24
C LYS A 59 -20.18 -13.93 7.42
N LEU A 60 -20.46 -12.66 7.17
CA LEU A 60 -19.49 -11.58 7.37
C LEU A 60 -19.96 -10.63 8.45
N LEU A 61 -19.05 -10.20 9.31
CA LEU A 61 -19.21 -8.97 10.08
C LEU A 61 -18.52 -7.84 9.33
N LEU A 62 -19.22 -6.73 9.17
CA LEU A 62 -18.72 -5.54 8.48
C LEU A 62 -18.80 -4.33 9.40
N THR A 63 -17.77 -3.49 9.37
CA THR A 63 -17.78 -2.15 9.97
C THR A 63 -17.07 -1.18 9.05
N ALA A 64 -17.56 0.04 8.97
CA ALA A 64 -16.83 1.07 8.26
C ALA A 64 -15.63 1.55 9.09
N ALA A 65 -14.46 1.67 8.45
CA ALA A 65 -13.28 2.28 9.07
C ALA A 65 -13.29 3.82 8.92
N GLN A 66 -14.17 4.34 8.05
CA GLN A 66 -14.39 5.78 7.84
C GLN A 66 -15.88 6.10 7.70
N PRO A 67 -16.32 7.31 8.11
CA PRO A 67 -17.65 7.80 7.81
C PRO A 67 -17.92 7.77 6.30
N GLN A 68 -19.18 7.54 5.92
CA GLN A 68 -19.61 7.54 4.51
C GLN A 68 -18.92 6.46 3.65
N THR A 69 -18.45 5.38 4.26
CA THR A 69 -17.99 4.20 3.52
C THR A 69 -19.18 3.57 2.78
N GLU A 70 -19.00 3.30 1.50
CA GLU A 70 -19.97 2.70 0.59
C GLU A 70 -19.36 1.46 -0.06
N TYR A 71 -20.15 0.40 -0.16
CA TYR A 71 -19.78 -0.85 -0.84
C TYR A 71 -20.96 -1.36 -1.65
N ILE A 72 -20.66 -2.21 -2.63
CA ILE A 72 -21.65 -2.97 -3.40
C ILE A 72 -21.42 -4.44 -3.14
N SER A 73 -22.50 -5.18 -2.96
CA SER A 73 -22.49 -6.64 -2.93
C SER A 73 -23.11 -7.17 -4.21
N ASP A 74 -22.29 -7.82 -5.03
CA ASP A 74 -22.69 -8.44 -6.30
C ASP A 74 -22.91 -9.94 -6.07
N GLY A 75 -24.18 -10.34 -5.96
CA GLY A 75 -24.61 -11.72 -5.83
C GLY A 75 -25.99 -11.91 -6.45
N ALA A 76 -26.36 -13.16 -6.79
CA ALA A 76 -27.69 -13.44 -7.36
C ALA A 76 -28.82 -13.26 -6.31
N VAL A 77 -28.48 -13.34 -5.03
CA VAL A 77 -29.40 -13.19 -3.90
C VAL A 77 -28.82 -12.16 -2.93
N GLU A 78 -29.64 -11.18 -2.52
CA GLU A 78 -29.25 -10.20 -1.50
C GLU A 78 -28.97 -10.89 -0.15
N PRO A 79 -27.88 -10.54 0.53
CA PRO A 79 -27.56 -11.11 1.83
C PRO A 79 -28.58 -10.67 2.89
N GLN A 80 -28.87 -11.54 3.84
CA GLN A 80 -29.65 -11.12 5.01
C GLN A 80 -28.77 -10.25 5.90
N GLN A 81 -29.26 -9.05 6.24
CA GLN A 81 -28.52 -8.10 7.05
C GLN A 81 -29.15 -7.94 8.43
N ARG A 82 -28.31 -7.92 9.47
CA ARG A 82 -28.70 -7.50 10.82
C ARG A 82 -27.63 -6.63 11.47
N THR A 83 -28.05 -5.58 12.17
CA THR A 83 -27.15 -4.76 12.98
C THR A 83 -26.85 -5.47 14.30
N ILE A 84 -25.56 -5.55 14.67
CA ILE A 84 -25.14 -6.09 15.95
C ILE A 84 -25.31 -5.00 17.02
N PRO A 85 -25.95 -5.28 18.17
CA PRO A 85 -26.14 -4.27 19.22
C PRO A 85 -24.79 -3.72 19.72
N ALA A 86 -24.72 -2.40 19.89
CA ALA A 86 -23.46 -1.69 20.15
C ALA A 86 -22.78 -2.05 21.49
N ASP A 87 -23.52 -2.64 22.43
CA ASP A 87 -23.03 -3.09 23.73
C ASP A 87 -22.37 -4.48 23.68
N TYR A 88 -22.43 -5.18 22.54
CA TYR A 88 -21.76 -6.47 22.39
C TYR A 88 -20.23 -6.27 22.27
N PRO A 89 -19.41 -7.04 23.01
CA PRO A 89 -17.95 -6.88 23.02
C PRO A 89 -17.31 -6.91 21.62
N ILE A 90 -17.87 -7.74 20.72
CA ILE A 90 -17.40 -7.88 19.34
C ILE A 90 -17.42 -6.56 18.55
N VAL A 91 -18.34 -5.65 18.87
CA VAL A 91 -18.44 -4.36 18.18
C VAL A 91 -17.20 -3.52 18.45
N SER A 92 -16.87 -3.37 19.74
CA SER A 92 -15.67 -2.65 20.16
C SER A 92 -14.37 -3.32 19.70
N ALA A 93 -14.33 -4.66 19.69
CA ALA A 93 -13.18 -5.42 19.22
C ALA A 93 -12.95 -5.26 17.71
N MET A 94 -14.01 -5.38 16.90
CA MET A 94 -13.96 -5.12 15.45
C MET A 94 -13.45 -3.71 15.16
N GLN A 95 -14.01 -2.69 15.80
CA GLN A 95 -13.59 -1.30 15.61
C GLN A 95 -12.12 -1.09 15.96
N LYS A 96 -11.67 -1.66 17.08
CA LYS A 96 -10.27 -1.63 17.51
C LYS A 96 -9.37 -2.27 16.47
N TYR A 97 -9.64 -3.51 16.05
CA TYR A 97 -8.76 -4.24 15.13
C TYR A 97 -8.77 -3.64 13.71
N VAL A 98 -9.89 -3.08 13.27
CA VAL A 98 -9.97 -2.36 12.00
C VAL A 98 -9.11 -1.09 12.03
N ALA A 99 -9.13 -0.34 13.14
CA ALA A 99 -8.23 0.80 13.31
C ALA A 99 -6.75 0.37 13.37
N GLU A 100 -6.43 -0.69 14.12
CA GLU A 100 -5.06 -1.22 14.26
C GLU A 100 -4.50 -1.82 12.98
N LYS A 101 -5.34 -2.42 12.13
CA LYS A 101 -4.92 -3.05 10.86
C LYS A 101 -5.05 -2.13 9.66
N GLY A 102 -5.86 -1.08 9.75
CA GLY A 102 -6.05 -0.08 8.69
C GLY A 102 -5.13 1.13 8.81
N TYR A 103 -4.07 1.07 9.63
CA TYR A 103 -3.24 2.23 9.96
C TYR A 103 -2.54 2.86 8.74
N TYR A 104 -2.18 2.06 7.73
CA TYR A 104 -1.52 2.52 6.50
C TYR A 104 -2.45 3.36 5.60
N PHE A 105 -3.76 3.27 5.79
CA PHE A 105 -4.69 4.16 5.09
C PHE A 105 -4.62 5.62 5.57
N GLY A 106 -3.89 5.93 6.65
CA GLY A 106 -3.58 7.32 6.99
C GLY A 106 -2.85 8.07 5.88
N TYR A 107 -2.21 7.37 4.92
CA TYR A 107 -1.61 7.99 3.74
C TYR A 107 -2.66 8.54 2.77
N GLU A 108 -3.81 7.87 2.59
CA GLU A 108 -4.93 8.45 1.82
C GLU A 108 -5.44 9.73 2.48
N ASP A 109 -5.62 9.73 3.81
CA ASP A 109 -6.06 10.93 4.55
C ASP A 109 -5.06 12.08 4.39
N ARG A 110 -3.75 11.76 4.34
CA ARG A 110 -2.69 12.73 4.06
C ARG A 110 -2.80 13.28 2.63
N TYR A 111 -2.88 12.42 1.62
CA TYR A 111 -3.03 12.83 0.22
C TYR A 111 -4.27 13.71 0.02
N ALA A 112 -5.43 13.26 0.50
CA ALA A 112 -6.68 14.01 0.42
C ALA A 112 -6.54 15.41 1.04
N LYS A 113 -5.94 15.51 2.23
CA LYS A 113 -5.72 16.80 2.91
C LYS A 113 -4.76 17.72 2.15
N VAL A 114 -3.72 17.16 1.53
CA VAL A 114 -2.75 17.92 0.72
C VAL A 114 -3.43 18.50 -0.52
N TYR A 115 -4.22 17.70 -1.24
CA TYR A 115 -4.92 18.16 -2.44
C TYR A 115 -6.12 19.07 -2.15
N GLU A 116 -6.84 18.88 -1.04
CA GLU A 116 -7.90 19.81 -0.61
C GLU A 116 -7.34 21.23 -0.38
N ARG A 117 -6.07 21.34 0.00
CA ARG A 117 -5.36 22.62 0.15
C ARG A 117 -4.88 23.22 -1.18
N GLY A 118 -5.06 22.53 -2.30
CA GLY A 118 -4.66 22.98 -3.64
C GLY A 118 -3.20 22.71 -3.97
N ALA A 119 -2.53 21.79 -3.26
CA ALA A 119 -1.17 21.40 -3.63
C ALA A 119 -1.17 20.59 -4.93
N ILE A 120 -0.10 20.74 -5.70
CA ILE A 120 0.07 20.00 -6.97
C ILE A 120 0.59 18.57 -6.75
N SER A 121 1.36 18.37 -5.69
CA SER A 121 1.88 17.07 -5.28
C SER A 121 2.21 17.04 -3.80
N TRP A 122 2.24 15.83 -3.25
CA TRP A 122 2.79 15.52 -1.94
C TRP A 122 4.26 15.05 -2.04
N GLU A 123 4.59 14.36 -3.13
CA GLU A 123 5.90 13.83 -3.43
C GLU A 123 6.68 14.70 -4.43
N ALA A 124 7.97 14.40 -4.57
CA ALA A 124 8.77 14.95 -5.66
C ALA A 124 8.19 14.51 -7.01
N LEU A 125 8.14 15.44 -7.97
CA LEU A 125 7.56 15.17 -9.28
C LEU A 125 8.44 14.28 -10.17
N SER A 126 9.75 14.26 -9.92
CA SER A 126 10.71 13.39 -10.62
C SER A 126 10.82 12.02 -9.97
N GLU A 127 11.10 11.02 -10.80
CA GLU A 127 11.41 9.67 -10.40
C GLU A 127 12.59 9.59 -9.42
N ASN A 128 12.61 8.51 -8.66
CA ASN A 128 13.69 8.22 -7.72
C ASN A 128 15.04 8.11 -8.45
N ALA A 129 16.07 8.76 -7.89
CA ALA A 129 17.42 8.66 -8.44
C ALA A 129 17.95 7.22 -8.38
N SER A 130 17.61 6.50 -7.31
CA SER A 130 17.93 5.09 -7.12
C SER A 130 17.31 4.19 -8.19
N LEU A 131 16.08 4.48 -8.65
CA LEU A 131 15.46 3.78 -9.78
C LEU A 131 16.24 3.99 -11.08
N ARG A 132 16.60 5.24 -11.40
CA ARG A 132 17.42 5.54 -12.58
C ARG A 132 18.76 4.81 -12.54
N GLU A 133 19.39 4.77 -11.37
CA GLU A 133 20.69 4.13 -11.21
C GLU A 133 20.62 2.62 -11.38
N ILE A 134 19.65 1.94 -10.74
CA ILE A 134 19.52 0.49 -10.91
C ILE A 134 19.10 0.12 -12.35
N LEU A 135 18.25 0.92 -12.98
CA LEU A 135 17.90 0.76 -14.39
C LEU A 135 19.12 0.91 -15.31
N ALA A 136 20.02 1.85 -15.02
CA ALA A 136 21.23 2.05 -15.82
C ALA A 136 22.24 0.91 -15.66
N GLN A 137 22.34 0.32 -14.46
CA GLN A 137 23.25 -0.79 -14.17
C GLN A 137 22.70 -2.15 -14.66
N HIS A 138 21.38 -2.33 -14.58
CA HIS A 138 20.69 -3.59 -14.86
C HIS A 138 19.47 -3.40 -15.77
N PRO A 139 19.63 -2.84 -17.00
CA PRO A 139 18.49 -2.62 -17.89
C PRO A 139 17.75 -3.91 -18.24
N GLU A 140 18.43 -5.06 -18.21
CA GLU A 140 17.87 -6.37 -18.54
C GLU A 140 16.72 -6.83 -17.63
N ILE A 141 16.67 -6.35 -16.37
CA ILE A 141 15.59 -6.73 -15.45
C ILE A 141 14.30 -5.94 -15.68
N PHE A 142 14.36 -4.88 -16.51
CA PHE A 142 13.25 -3.97 -16.80
C PHE A 142 12.54 -4.25 -18.13
N GLU A 143 12.87 -5.31 -18.86
CA GLU A 143 12.30 -5.59 -20.19
C GLU A 143 10.86 -6.16 -20.16
N GLY A 144 10.42 -6.63 -18.99
CA GLY A 144 9.20 -7.42 -18.82
C GLY A 144 7.96 -6.67 -18.32
N ASP A 145 7.03 -7.42 -17.72
CA ASP A 145 5.85 -6.86 -17.05
C ASP A 145 6.26 -6.35 -15.66
N ILE A 146 6.13 -5.04 -15.42
CA ILE A 146 6.56 -4.35 -14.20
C ILE A 146 5.35 -4.10 -13.30
N LEU A 147 5.51 -4.39 -12.01
CA LEU A 147 4.57 -4.08 -10.94
C LEU A 147 5.17 -3.04 -9.99
N ASP A 148 4.58 -1.85 -9.89
CA ASP A 148 4.95 -0.79 -8.95
C ASP A 148 4.04 -0.82 -7.72
N LEU A 149 4.60 -1.08 -6.54
CA LEU A 149 3.89 -1.33 -5.28
C LEU A 149 4.01 -0.13 -4.34
N GLY A 150 2.88 0.50 -4.04
CA GLY A 150 2.83 1.76 -3.30
C GLY A 150 3.28 2.93 -4.19
N THR A 151 2.70 3.01 -5.39
CA THR A 151 3.13 3.95 -6.45
C THR A 151 2.89 5.42 -6.09
N GLY A 152 2.04 5.70 -5.10
CA GLY A 152 1.63 7.05 -4.72
C GLY A 152 1.10 7.84 -5.91
N GLU A 153 1.76 8.96 -6.21
CA GLU A 153 1.44 9.85 -7.33
C GLU A 153 2.04 9.41 -8.67
N GLY A 154 2.61 8.19 -8.71
CA GLY A 154 3.06 7.55 -9.92
C GLY A 154 4.38 8.07 -10.49
N ARG A 155 5.23 8.77 -9.72
CA ARG A 155 6.46 9.39 -10.25
C ARG A 155 7.36 8.41 -11.01
N ASP A 156 7.55 7.22 -10.47
CA ASP A 156 8.37 6.16 -11.08
C ASP A 156 7.64 5.48 -12.24
N SER A 157 6.37 5.12 -12.04
CA SER A 157 5.51 4.54 -13.08
C SER A 157 5.37 5.43 -14.32
N LEU A 158 5.15 6.74 -14.14
CA LEU A 158 5.06 7.73 -15.21
C LEU A 158 6.40 7.87 -15.94
N PHE A 159 7.53 7.85 -15.23
CA PHE A 159 8.84 7.85 -15.84
C PHE A 159 9.07 6.61 -16.73
N LEU A 160 8.75 5.42 -16.24
CA LEU A 160 8.88 4.17 -17.01
C LEU A 160 7.99 4.19 -18.26
N LEU A 161 6.73 4.60 -18.11
CA LEU A 161 5.77 4.73 -19.22
C LEU A 161 6.25 5.75 -20.28
N ARG A 162 6.68 6.93 -19.84
CA ARG A 162 7.20 8.00 -20.73
C ARG A 162 8.44 7.55 -21.50
N SER A 163 9.29 6.78 -20.83
CA SER A 163 10.53 6.23 -21.39
C SER A 163 10.32 4.95 -22.20
N ARG A 164 9.10 4.39 -22.20
CA ARG A 164 8.75 3.10 -22.83
C ARG A 164 9.62 1.95 -22.33
N ILE A 165 9.86 1.94 -21.02
CA ILE A 165 10.61 0.90 -20.32
C ILE A 165 9.63 -0.12 -19.78
N GLY A 166 9.95 -1.40 -19.97
CA GLY A 166 9.03 -2.50 -19.71
C GLY A 166 8.02 -2.72 -20.83
N ARG A 167 7.46 -3.93 -20.83
CA ARG A 167 6.37 -4.33 -21.70
C ARG A 167 5.04 -3.71 -21.25
N SER A 168 4.86 -3.62 -19.93
CA SER A 168 3.71 -2.99 -19.27
C SER A 168 4.11 -2.54 -17.88
N VAL A 169 3.46 -1.48 -17.39
CA VAL A 169 3.57 -1.02 -16.00
C VAL A 169 2.19 -1.11 -15.36
N THR A 170 2.08 -1.89 -14.29
CA THR A 170 0.90 -1.94 -13.42
C THR A 170 1.29 -1.33 -12.08
N SER A 171 0.46 -0.46 -11.53
CA SER A 171 0.80 0.35 -10.36
C SER A 171 -0.30 0.22 -9.32
N PHE A 172 0.04 -0.24 -8.12
CA PHE A 172 -0.88 -0.42 -7.01
C PHE A 172 -0.61 0.59 -5.90
N ASP A 173 -1.68 1.20 -5.40
CA ASP A 173 -1.66 2.00 -4.17
C ASP A 173 -3.00 1.87 -3.46
N VAL A 174 -3.03 2.10 -2.15
CA VAL A 174 -4.27 2.16 -1.36
C VAL A 174 -4.92 3.53 -1.39
N SER A 175 -4.21 4.55 -1.88
CA SER A 175 -4.60 5.95 -1.82
C SER A 175 -5.31 6.38 -3.09
N HIS A 176 -6.65 6.41 -3.03
CA HIS A 176 -7.50 6.92 -4.10
C HIS A 176 -7.06 8.29 -4.61
N SER A 177 -6.80 9.22 -3.70
CA SER A 177 -6.41 10.59 -4.02
C SER A 177 -5.07 10.67 -4.76
N ALA A 178 -4.11 9.82 -4.38
CA ALA A 178 -2.81 9.76 -5.05
C ALA A 178 -2.94 9.19 -6.47
N LEU A 179 -3.72 8.12 -6.63
CA LEU A 179 -3.97 7.50 -7.92
C LEU A 179 -4.76 8.41 -8.87
N GLU A 180 -5.72 9.20 -8.37
CA GLU A 180 -6.40 10.19 -9.20
C GLU A 180 -5.44 11.28 -9.69
N ASN A 181 -4.48 11.72 -8.87
CA ASN A 181 -3.42 12.62 -9.34
C ASN A 181 -2.53 11.93 -10.40
N ALA A 182 -2.08 10.71 -10.13
CA ALA A 182 -1.25 9.94 -11.06
C ALA A 182 -1.95 9.76 -12.43
N ARG A 183 -3.23 9.38 -12.43
CA ARG A 183 -4.07 9.26 -13.63
C ARG A 183 -4.27 10.63 -14.31
N GLY A 184 -4.43 11.70 -13.55
CA GLY A 184 -4.51 13.07 -14.09
C GLY A 184 -3.26 13.43 -14.89
N ARG A 185 -2.08 13.28 -14.28
CA ARG A 185 -0.77 13.52 -14.91
C ARG A 185 -0.56 12.62 -16.13
N ALA A 186 -0.92 11.34 -16.04
CA ALA A 186 -0.86 10.43 -17.18
C ALA A 186 -1.72 10.93 -18.36
N ARG A 187 -2.95 11.39 -18.11
CA ARG A 187 -3.83 11.94 -19.15
C ARG A 187 -3.24 13.20 -19.81
N GLU A 188 -2.68 14.11 -19.01
CA GLU A 188 -2.05 15.33 -19.50
C GLU A 188 -0.89 15.05 -20.47
N GLU A 189 -0.18 13.95 -20.24
CA GLU A 189 0.94 13.51 -21.07
C GLU A 189 0.56 12.53 -22.20
N GLY A 190 -0.71 12.14 -22.29
CA GLY A 190 -1.17 11.15 -23.27
C GLY A 190 -0.68 9.73 -22.99
N LEU A 191 -0.38 9.40 -21.72
CA LEU A 191 0.02 8.08 -21.24
C LEU A 191 -1.20 7.23 -20.84
N PRO A 192 -1.09 5.89 -20.87
CA PRO A 192 -2.14 5.00 -20.39
C PRO A 192 -2.41 5.18 -18.89
N THR A 193 -3.69 5.08 -18.50
CA THR A 193 -4.13 5.28 -17.10
C THR A 193 -4.70 4.04 -16.44
N ASP A 194 -4.98 3.00 -17.23
CA ASP A 194 -5.58 1.74 -16.82
C ASP A 194 -4.67 0.90 -15.92
N GLY A 195 -3.36 1.12 -15.99
CA GLY A 195 -2.37 0.48 -15.12
C GLY A 195 -2.39 0.97 -13.67
N PHE A 196 -2.96 2.14 -13.37
CA PHE A 196 -3.05 2.68 -12.01
C PHE A 196 -4.29 2.14 -11.31
N ILE A 197 -4.12 1.21 -10.36
CA ILE A 197 -5.21 0.43 -9.76
C ILE A 197 -5.16 0.57 -8.23
N GLU A 198 -6.31 0.87 -7.64
CA GLU A 198 -6.42 0.93 -6.19
C GLU A 198 -6.43 -0.50 -5.61
N LYS A 199 -5.43 -0.83 -4.79
CA LYS A 199 -5.24 -2.18 -4.25
C LYS A 199 -4.29 -2.17 -3.05
N ASP A 200 -4.62 -3.00 -2.06
CA ASP A 200 -3.75 -3.27 -0.92
C ASP A 200 -2.57 -4.17 -1.32
N ILE A 201 -1.37 -3.63 -1.17
CA ILE A 201 -0.12 -4.32 -1.50
C ILE A 201 0.24 -5.41 -0.48
N ILE A 202 -0.30 -5.39 0.75
CA ILE A 202 -0.03 -6.41 1.77
C ILE A 202 -0.56 -7.77 1.32
N PHE A 203 -1.75 -7.78 0.71
CA PHE A 203 -2.43 -9.02 0.34
C PHE A 203 -2.31 -9.35 -1.16
N LEU A 204 -2.24 -8.33 -2.02
CA LEU A 204 -2.31 -8.51 -3.48
C LEU A 204 -3.45 -9.44 -3.88
N ARG A 205 -4.65 -9.16 -3.34
CA ARG A 205 -5.86 -9.95 -3.58
C ARG A 205 -6.17 -9.99 -5.07
N ASP A 206 -6.58 -11.15 -5.57
CA ASP A 206 -6.92 -11.38 -6.98
C ASP A 206 -5.79 -11.06 -7.99
N VAL A 207 -4.54 -11.03 -7.54
CA VAL A 207 -3.36 -10.96 -8.41
C VAL A 207 -2.85 -12.37 -8.65
N ALA A 208 -2.84 -12.79 -9.91
CA ALA A 208 -2.41 -14.13 -10.30
C ALA A 208 -0.92 -14.34 -9.98
N ALA A 209 -0.58 -15.55 -9.53
CA ALA A 209 0.80 -15.96 -9.33
C ALA A 209 1.58 -15.91 -10.66
N GLU A 210 2.89 -15.68 -10.59
CA GLU A 210 3.79 -15.69 -11.76
C GLU A 210 3.33 -14.75 -12.91
N SER A 211 2.85 -13.56 -12.57
CA SER A 211 2.32 -12.56 -13.52
C SER A 211 3.28 -11.43 -13.87
N PHE A 212 4.34 -11.22 -13.08
CA PHE A 212 5.27 -10.10 -13.28
C PHE A 212 6.72 -10.57 -13.38
N ASP A 213 7.51 -9.85 -14.16
CA ASP A 213 8.95 -10.09 -14.31
C ASP A 213 9.75 -9.23 -13.32
N LEU A 214 9.21 -8.08 -12.94
CA LEU A 214 9.81 -7.12 -12.01
C LEU A 214 8.74 -6.55 -11.08
N ALA A 215 9.05 -6.48 -9.79
CA ALA A 215 8.32 -5.71 -8.80
C ALA A 215 9.20 -4.58 -8.27
N LEU A 216 8.61 -3.40 -8.10
CA LEU A 216 9.24 -2.23 -7.52
C LEU A 216 8.50 -1.89 -6.22
N ASN A 217 9.25 -1.55 -5.18
CA ASN A 217 8.73 -0.92 -3.98
C ASN A 217 9.67 0.23 -3.60
N MET A 218 9.33 1.44 -4.05
CA MET A 218 10.21 2.60 -4.01
C MET A 218 9.80 3.55 -2.89
N GLY A 219 10.14 3.18 -1.64
CA GLY A 219 9.79 3.96 -0.47
C GLY A 219 8.38 3.70 0.07
N ALA A 220 7.80 2.52 -0.18
CA ALA A 220 6.50 2.16 0.39
C ALA A 220 6.59 1.17 1.56
N LEU A 221 7.56 0.26 1.50
CA LEU A 221 7.70 -0.83 2.44
C LEU A 221 8.01 -0.35 3.87
N HIS A 222 8.66 0.80 4.03
CA HIS A 222 8.94 1.39 5.34
C HIS A 222 7.64 1.81 6.07
N MET A 223 6.53 2.02 5.35
CA MET A 223 5.23 2.31 5.94
C MET A 223 4.60 1.08 6.62
N LEU A 224 5.12 -0.12 6.33
CA LEU A 224 4.68 -1.37 6.95
C LEU A 224 5.47 -1.63 8.24
N ASP A 225 4.95 -1.15 9.37
CA ASP A 225 5.59 -1.27 10.69
C ASP A 225 5.35 -2.66 11.34
N ARG A 226 4.18 -3.24 11.11
CA ARG A 226 3.84 -4.57 11.64
C ARG A 226 4.61 -5.66 10.92
N ALA A 227 5.35 -6.47 11.68
CA ALA A 227 6.16 -7.57 11.14
C ALA A 227 5.35 -8.59 10.33
N GLU A 228 4.12 -8.90 10.76
CA GLU A 228 3.21 -9.81 10.07
C GLU A 228 2.79 -9.27 8.69
N ASP A 229 2.45 -7.98 8.60
CA ASP A 229 2.03 -7.34 7.36
C ASP A 229 3.21 -7.21 6.39
N ARG A 230 4.40 -6.88 6.89
CA ARG A 230 5.65 -6.92 6.11
C ARG A 230 5.94 -8.30 5.53
N ALA A 231 5.95 -9.33 6.39
CA ALA A 231 6.24 -10.69 5.97
C ALA A 231 5.21 -11.17 4.93
N ARG A 232 3.93 -10.85 5.15
CA ARG A 232 2.84 -11.15 4.22
C ARG A 232 3.02 -10.44 2.88
N HIS A 233 3.31 -9.14 2.89
CA HIS A 233 3.60 -8.38 1.67
C HIS A 233 4.74 -9.02 0.86
N ILE A 234 5.89 -9.26 1.49
CA ILE A 234 7.08 -9.82 0.81
C ILE A 234 6.76 -11.21 0.24
N ALA A 235 6.07 -12.07 1.00
CA ALA A 235 5.64 -13.38 0.52
C ALA A 235 4.68 -13.28 -0.68
N ARG A 236 3.73 -12.34 -0.66
CA ARG A 236 2.82 -12.11 -1.79
C ARG A 236 3.55 -11.57 -3.01
N VAL A 237 4.54 -10.69 -2.85
CA VAL A 237 5.42 -10.26 -3.94
C VAL A 237 6.17 -11.43 -4.54
N PHE A 238 6.70 -12.33 -3.70
CA PHE A 238 7.34 -13.56 -4.16
C PHE A 238 6.38 -14.40 -5.02
N ASP A 239 5.13 -14.59 -4.60
CA ASP A 239 4.15 -15.39 -5.34
C ASP A 239 3.82 -14.81 -6.72
N VAL A 240 3.60 -13.49 -6.81
CA VAL A 240 3.19 -12.84 -8.07
C VAL A 240 4.35 -12.70 -9.07
N LEU A 241 5.60 -12.77 -8.62
CA LEU A 241 6.75 -12.79 -9.51
C LEU A 241 6.91 -14.13 -10.21
N ARG A 242 7.28 -14.08 -11.49
CA ARG A 242 7.70 -15.26 -12.26
C ARG A 242 9.01 -15.83 -11.71
N PRO A 243 9.28 -17.13 -11.88
CA PRO A 243 10.60 -17.69 -11.59
C PRO A 243 11.69 -16.93 -12.35
N GLY A 244 12.72 -16.45 -11.65
CA GLY A 244 13.75 -15.58 -12.20
C GLY A 244 13.40 -14.09 -12.24
N GLY A 245 12.18 -13.69 -11.83
CA GLY A 245 11.78 -12.30 -11.70
C GLY A 245 12.45 -11.62 -10.51
N HIS A 246 12.50 -10.28 -10.54
CA HIS A 246 13.24 -9.47 -9.57
C HIS A 246 12.30 -8.62 -8.72
N PHE A 247 12.74 -8.34 -7.49
CA PHE A 247 12.10 -7.38 -6.59
C PHE A 247 13.13 -6.31 -6.21
N VAL A 248 12.86 -5.07 -6.58
CA VAL A 248 13.67 -3.90 -6.24
C VAL A 248 12.96 -3.16 -5.11
N VAL A 249 13.67 -2.95 -4.01
CA VAL A 249 13.14 -2.33 -2.79
C VAL A 249 14.05 -1.19 -2.38
N ASP A 250 13.55 0.03 -2.40
CA ASP A 250 14.22 1.20 -1.82
C ASP A 250 13.59 1.53 -0.46
N HIS A 251 14.40 1.52 0.59
CA HIS A 251 13.93 1.55 1.97
C HIS A 251 14.71 2.54 2.82
N CYS A 252 14.04 3.19 3.77
CA CYS A 252 14.67 4.06 4.76
C CYS A 252 15.60 3.25 5.67
N ALA A 253 16.90 3.55 5.69
CA ALA A 253 17.85 2.79 6.49
C ALA A 253 17.97 3.31 7.93
N SER A 254 17.86 4.61 8.12
CA SER A 254 17.91 5.29 9.42
C SER A 254 17.17 6.64 9.32
N GLU A 255 17.23 7.46 10.38
CA GLU A 255 16.83 8.89 10.44
C GLU A 255 15.63 9.26 9.55
N TRP A 256 14.54 8.53 9.68
CA TRP A 256 13.36 8.67 8.83
C TRP A 256 12.90 10.13 8.80
N GLY A 257 12.61 10.64 7.59
CA GLY A 257 12.27 12.05 7.38
C GLY A 257 13.47 12.92 6.96
N ARG A 258 14.71 12.47 7.15
CA ARG A 258 15.89 13.19 6.63
C ARG A 258 15.88 13.18 5.10
N GLY A 259 16.06 14.35 4.50
CA GLY A 259 16.01 14.55 3.05
C GLY A 259 14.60 14.75 2.49
N PHE A 260 13.53 14.53 3.26
CA PHE A 260 12.17 14.69 2.72
C PHE A 260 11.95 16.16 2.35
N HIS A 261 11.66 16.43 1.08
CA HIS A 261 11.44 17.79 0.57
C HIS A 261 10.30 18.54 1.29
N THR A 262 9.37 17.84 1.95
CA THR A 262 8.30 18.44 2.76
C THR A 262 8.71 18.77 4.22
N ILE A 263 9.94 18.43 4.65
CA ILE A 263 10.58 18.96 5.87
C ILE A 263 11.49 20.14 5.49
N LYS A 264 11.44 21.21 6.28
CA LYS A 264 12.31 22.38 6.07
C LYS A 264 13.68 22.21 6.71
N ASN A 265 13.70 21.78 7.97
CA ASN A 265 14.92 21.50 8.72
C ASN A 265 14.67 20.24 9.56
N TYR A 266 15.42 19.17 9.26
CA TYR A 266 15.26 17.89 9.94
C TYR A 266 15.66 17.99 11.42
N ASP A 267 16.77 18.65 11.71
CA ASP A 267 17.32 18.67 13.07
C ASP A 267 16.39 19.39 14.06
N ASP A 268 15.55 20.32 13.58
CA ASP A 268 14.55 21.03 14.39
C ASP A 268 13.35 20.15 14.78
N ILE A 269 13.03 19.12 14.00
CA ILE A 269 11.81 18.31 14.13
C ILE A 269 12.07 16.83 14.39
N ALA A 270 13.33 16.39 14.37
CA ALA A 270 13.71 14.98 14.50
C ALA A 270 13.10 14.31 15.75
N ALA A 271 13.10 15.00 16.90
CA ALA A 271 12.52 14.49 18.14
C ALA A 271 10.98 14.42 18.14
N ASP A 272 10.33 15.08 17.18
CA ASP A 272 8.88 15.12 17.01
C ASP A 272 8.36 14.15 15.94
N LEU A 273 9.25 13.43 15.24
CA LEU A 273 8.91 12.37 14.29
C LEU A 273 8.47 11.08 15.01
N VAL A 274 7.43 11.22 15.82
CA VAL A 274 6.81 10.14 16.61
C VAL A 274 5.41 9.87 16.06
N PRO A 275 5.08 8.63 15.67
CA PRO A 275 3.75 8.29 15.15
C PRO A 275 2.61 8.83 16.02
N GLY A 276 1.59 9.41 15.37
CA GLY A 276 0.43 10.05 16.02
C GLY A 276 0.65 11.52 16.43
N ARG A 277 1.88 12.05 16.42
CA ARG A 277 2.10 13.49 16.60
C ARG A 277 1.77 14.25 15.32
N THR A 278 1.29 15.47 15.47
CA THR A 278 1.16 16.41 14.34
C THR A 278 2.39 17.29 14.26
N ILE A 279 2.97 17.38 13.06
CA ILE A 279 4.12 18.24 12.76
C ILE A 279 3.81 19.14 11.56
N THR A 280 4.48 20.29 11.49
CA THR A 280 4.39 21.16 10.33
C THR A 280 5.24 20.62 9.18
N ARG A 281 4.59 20.34 8.06
CA ARG A 281 5.18 19.99 6.77
C ARG A 281 4.98 21.15 5.79
N TYR A 282 5.55 21.02 4.60
CA TYR A 282 5.47 22.04 3.57
C TYR A 282 5.17 21.42 2.21
N VAL A 283 4.26 22.02 1.47
CA VAL A 283 3.84 21.62 0.11
C VAL A 283 3.86 22.83 -0.81
N GLU A 284 3.90 22.59 -2.12
CA GLU A 284 3.83 23.65 -3.13
C GLU A 284 2.38 23.91 -3.54
N ILE A 285 1.92 25.16 -3.42
CA ILE A 285 0.59 25.61 -3.80
C ILE A 285 0.78 26.92 -4.58
N ASP A 286 0.34 26.96 -5.84
CA ASP A 286 0.48 28.10 -6.75
C ASP A 286 1.94 28.59 -6.91
N GLY A 287 2.91 27.68 -6.89
CA GLY A 287 4.34 27.98 -6.97
C GLY A 287 4.95 28.53 -5.67
N GLU A 288 4.18 28.55 -4.57
CA GLU A 288 4.65 28.97 -3.25
C GLU A 288 4.70 27.80 -2.27
N ARG A 289 5.76 27.74 -1.47
CA ARG A 289 5.90 26.75 -0.39
C ARG A 289 5.03 27.17 0.80
N LYS A 290 3.94 26.44 1.05
CA LYS A 290 3.00 26.71 2.16
C LYS A 290 3.08 25.61 3.21
N SER A 291 2.91 25.99 4.47
CA SER A 291 2.91 25.05 5.59
C SER A 291 1.59 24.28 5.68
N ILE A 292 1.66 23.01 6.05
CA ILE A 292 0.52 22.15 6.31
C ILE A 292 0.83 21.25 7.50
N ASP A 293 -0.05 21.23 8.49
CA ASP A 293 0.11 20.38 9.65
C ASP A 293 -0.37 18.97 9.33
N LEU A 294 0.50 17.97 9.49
CA LEU A 294 0.22 16.58 9.15
C LEU A 294 0.64 15.67 10.29
N GLU A 295 -0.12 14.60 10.48
CA GLU A 295 0.25 13.54 11.41
C GLU A 295 1.48 12.79 10.90
N VAL A 296 2.39 12.45 11.81
CA VAL A 296 3.46 11.48 11.59
C VAL A 296 2.80 10.10 11.57
N LEU A 297 2.83 9.47 10.40
CA LEU A 297 2.30 8.11 10.22
C LEU A 297 3.34 7.09 10.67
N HIS A 298 2.91 5.84 10.84
CA HIS A 298 3.82 4.73 11.13
C HIS A 298 4.92 4.62 10.07
N TYR A 299 6.12 4.32 10.54
CA TYR A 299 7.28 4.04 9.72
C TYR A 299 8.18 3.04 10.44
N SER A 300 9.00 2.34 9.67
CA SER A 300 10.02 1.44 10.17
C SER A 300 11.32 1.63 9.40
N GLU A 301 12.44 1.63 10.10
CA GLU A 301 13.78 1.71 9.53
C GLU A 301 14.41 0.31 9.49
N ARG A 302 15.25 0.04 8.50
CA ARG A 302 15.97 -1.24 8.39
C ARG A 302 17.38 -1.02 7.90
N SER A 303 18.35 -1.58 8.63
CA SER A 303 19.69 -1.69 8.08
C SER A 303 19.63 -2.52 6.78
N PRO A 304 20.59 -2.31 5.87
CA PRO A 304 20.66 -3.08 4.63
C PRO A 304 20.66 -4.59 4.86
N GLU A 305 21.35 -5.06 5.90
CA GLU A 305 21.46 -6.47 6.28
C GLU A 305 20.13 -7.00 6.83
N SER A 306 19.43 -6.20 7.65
CA SER A 306 18.10 -6.57 8.14
C SER A 306 17.09 -6.66 7.01
N LEU A 307 17.11 -5.68 6.09
CA LEU A 307 16.23 -5.69 4.92
C LEU A 307 16.48 -6.93 4.05
N LEU A 308 17.75 -7.22 3.74
CA LEU A 308 18.11 -8.42 2.98
C LEU A 308 17.70 -9.71 3.70
N SER A 309 17.87 -9.79 5.02
CA SER A 309 17.45 -10.95 5.81
C SER A 309 15.94 -11.18 5.72
N GLU A 310 15.13 -10.13 5.69
CA GLU A 310 13.68 -10.25 5.56
C GLU A 310 13.26 -10.70 4.15
N LEU A 311 13.92 -10.17 3.12
CA LEU A 311 13.68 -10.59 1.72
C LEU A 311 14.09 -12.05 1.49
N THR A 312 15.26 -12.46 1.98
CA THR A 312 15.76 -13.83 1.83
C THR A 312 15.00 -14.85 2.67
N ALA A 313 14.45 -14.46 3.83
CA ALA A 313 13.56 -15.31 4.62
C ALA A 313 12.27 -15.68 3.86
N ALA A 314 11.84 -14.87 2.89
CA ALA A 314 10.72 -15.17 2.00
C ALA A 314 11.10 -16.05 0.79
N GLY A 315 12.37 -16.46 0.66
CA GLY A 315 12.86 -17.35 -0.39
C GLY A 315 13.52 -16.65 -1.58
N PHE A 316 13.69 -15.32 -1.54
CA PHE A 316 14.45 -14.61 -2.55
C PHE A 316 15.98 -14.86 -2.42
N GLU A 317 16.69 -14.73 -3.53
CA GLU A 317 18.15 -14.73 -3.61
C GLU A 317 18.66 -13.30 -3.77
N GLU A 318 19.76 -12.95 -3.10
CA GLU A 318 20.43 -11.66 -3.32
C GLU A 318 20.87 -11.53 -4.79
N PHE A 319 20.67 -10.36 -5.39
CA PHE A 319 21.07 -10.07 -6.76
C PHE A 319 22.01 -8.86 -6.85
N ALA A 320 21.58 -7.71 -6.32
CA ALA A 320 22.36 -6.48 -6.30
C ALA A 320 21.95 -5.59 -5.12
N ARG A 321 22.81 -4.64 -4.76
CA ARG A 321 22.57 -3.64 -3.71
C ARG A 321 23.13 -2.30 -4.16
N LEU A 322 22.40 -1.23 -3.86
CA LEU A 322 22.90 0.14 -3.97
C LEU A 322 22.71 0.81 -2.61
N ASP A 323 23.81 1.29 -2.05
CA ASP A 323 23.74 2.22 -0.93
C ASP A 323 23.67 3.62 -1.50
N THR A 324 22.59 4.33 -1.22
CA THR A 324 22.34 5.63 -1.85
C THR A 324 22.07 6.70 -0.81
N ASP A 325 22.81 7.80 -0.90
CA ASP A 325 22.48 9.06 -0.25
C ASP A 325 21.68 9.88 -1.28
N THR A 326 20.35 9.65 -1.35
CA THR A 326 19.49 10.32 -2.34
C THR A 326 18.64 11.43 -1.74
N GLU A 327 18.21 12.37 -2.57
CA GLU A 327 17.33 13.46 -2.15
C GLU A 327 15.92 12.99 -1.71
N ALA A 328 15.46 11.79 -2.10
CA ALA A 328 14.15 11.29 -1.67
C ALA A 328 14.18 10.80 -0.21
N PHE A 329 15.30 10.19 0.20
CA PHE A 329 15.58 9.64 1.51
C PHE A 329 17.11 9.78 1.70
N GLY A 330 17.58 10.73 2.52
CA GLY A 330 19.01 11.07 2.67
C GLY A 330 19.89 9.96 3.29
N ASN A 331 19.38 8.73 3.32
CA ASN A 331 19.91 7.55 3.98
C ASN A 331 19.09 6.30 3.60
N SER A 332 18.72 6.14 2.33
CA SER A 332 18.07 4.89 1.89
C SER A 332 19.05 3.79 1.54
N THR A 333 18.53 2.57 1.56
CA THR A 333 19.20 1.38 1.04
C THR A 333 18.30 0.73 0.00
N LEU A 334 18.86 0.51 -1.19
CA LEU A 334 18.17 -0.20 -2.26
C LEU A 334 18.71 -1.62 -2.34
N GLN A 335 17.80 -2.59 -2.20
CA GLN A 335 18.07 -4.01 -2.35
C GLN A 335 17.38 -4.53 -3.60
N VAL A 336 18.10 -5.32 -4.38
CA VAL A 336 17.56 -6.08 -5.51
C VAL A 336 17.73 -7.56 -5.20
N VAL A 337 16.59 -8.26 -5.19
CA VAL A 337 16.56 -9.70 -4.95
C VAL A 337 15.82 -10.41 -6.08
N ARG A 338 16.08 -11.69 -6.26
CA ARG A 338 15.55 -12.49 -7.37
C ARG A 338 14.82 -13.72 -6.86
N LYS A 339 13.66 -14.02 -7.45
CA LYS A 339 12.98 -15.29 -7.22
C LYS A 339 13.77 -16.42 -7.90
N PRO A 340 14.08 -17.54 -7.21
CA PRO A 340 14.81 -18.66 -7.83
C PRO A 340 14.16 -19.12 -9.13
N ARG A 341 14.99 -19.50 -10.11
CA ARG A 341 14.52 -20.11 -11.36
C ARG A 341 14.02 -21.53 -11.07
N LYS A 342 13.00 -22.00 -11.81
CA LYS A 342 12.44 -23.36 -11.65
C LYS A 342 13.47 -24.48 -11.81
N ASP A 343 14.59 -24.20 -12.49
CA ASP A 343 15.63 -25.18 -12.85
C ASP A 343 16.98 -24.95 -12.15
N ALA A 344 16.99 -24.49 -10.89
CA ALA A 344 18.18 -24.53 -10.04
C ALA A 344 18.28 -25.88 -9.29
N ARG A 345 18.38 -26.99 -10.03
CA ARG A 345 18.84 -28.30 -9.53
C ARG A 345 19.69 -29.02 -10.55
#